data_AF-A0A314ZJA9-F1
#
_entry.id   AF-A0A314ZJA9-F1
#
_cell.length_a   1.000
_cell.length_b   1.000
_cell.length_c   1.000
_cell.angle_alpha   90.00
_cell.angle_beta   90.00
_cell.angle_gamma   90.00
#
_symmetry.space_group_name_H-M   'P 1'
#
loop_
_entity.id
_entity.type
_entity.pdbx_description
1 polymer ?
#
loop_
_entity_poly.entity_id
_entity_poly.type
_entity_poly.pdbx_seq_one_letter_code
_entity_poly.pdbx_strand_id
1 'polypeptide(L)'
;MIFAASKIQWVQIFERLNLNVSAGCSDDGLCETIELLLLGCITSRWTSLIEQLVSVSYDCKNILEQYHDVCNLLYGRSTAPISKQEAESDILEYLSGLLGSQLHQLWKISPSLVAVAIPSWSPLFRLYLSEIQIQFRGEFSTMRCCDCAHDMKEHNDCELAERIWCLYIFHVCGSHLIARSRDGD
;
A
#
# COMPACT_ATOMS: atom_id res chain seq x y z
N MET A 1 0.99 -6.45 20.87
CA MET A 1 1.37 -6.31 19.44
C MET A 1 2.88 -6.20 19.34
N ILE A 2 3.50 -6.87 18.36
CA ILE A 2 4.97 -6.92 18.16
C ILE A 2 5.58 -5.50 18.09
N PHE A 3 4.91 -4.57 17.41
CA PHE A 3 5.35 -3.19 17.24
C PHE A 3 5.12 -2.27 18.45
N ALA A 4 4.55 -2.79 19.55
CA ALA A 4 4.55 -2.07 20.83
C ALA A 4 5.91 -2.18 21.55
N ALA A 5 6.77 -3.10 21.11
CA ALA A 5 8.15 -3.21 21.58
C ALA A 5 9.06 -2.18 20.89
N SER A 6 10.26 -1.97 21.42
CA SER A 6 11.23 -1.06 20.78
C SER A 6 11.67 -1.57 19.40
N LYS A 7 12.09 -0.64 18.51
CA LYS A 7 12.61 -0.97 17.17
C LYS A 7 13.59 -2.13 17.16
N ILE A 8 14.57 -2.07 18.06
CA ILE A 8 15.61 -3.09 18.20
C ILE A 8 15.00 -4.48 18.46
N GLN A 9 13.97 -4.56 19.30
CA GLN A 9 13.37 -5.84 19.69
C GLN A 9 12.58 -6.47 18.55
N TRP A 10 11.72 -5.71 17.86
CA TRP A 10 10.95 -6.29 16.76
C TRP A 10 11.81 -6.55 15.53
N VAL A 11 12.82 -5.72 15.25
CA VAL A 11 13.80 -5.98 14.16
C VAL A 11 14.50 -7.32 14.37
N GLN A 12 14.96 -7.61 15.59
CA GLN A 12 15.60 -8.91 15.90
C GLN A 12 14.67 -10.10 15.67
N ILE A 13 13.35 -9.94 15.90
CA ILE A 13 12.37 -10.99 15.63
C ILE A 13 12.29 -11.25 14.11
N PHE A 14 12.15 -10.19 13.31
CA PHE A 14 12.05 -10.33 11.85
C PHE A 14 13.36 -10.79 11.19
N GLU A 15 14.52 -10.37 11.70
CA GLU A 15 15.81 -10.91 11.25
C GLU A 15 15.89 -12.42 11.47
N ARG A 16 15.45 -12.91 12.64
CA ARG A 16 15.42 -14.35 12.92
C ARG A 16 14.43 -15.10 12.05
N LEU A 17 13.26 -14.51 11.80
CA LEU A 17 12.26 -15.09 10.88
C LEU A 17 12.84 -15.19 9.47
N ASN A 18 13.45 -14.13 8.94
CA ASN A 18 14.06 -14.10 7.61
C ASN A 18 15.26 -15.06 7.47
N LEU A 19 16.11 -15.19 8.51
CA LEU A 19 17.24 -16.13 8.50
C LEU A 19 16.79 -17.59 8.43
N ASN A 20 15.65 -17.93 9.04
CA ASN A 20 15.10 -19.28 9.00
C ASN A 20 14.50 -19.64 7.62
N VAL A 21 14.08 -18.65 6.84
CA VAL A 21 13.59 -18.84 5.45
C VAL A 21 14.75 -19.23 4.52
N SER A 22 15.94 -18.66 4.72
CA SER A 22 17.15 -18.95 3.93
C SER A 22 17.69 -20.39 4.09
N ALA A 23 17.19 -21.18 5.04
CA ALA A 23 17.62 -22.56 5.28
C ALA A 23 16.94 -23.60 4.37
N GLY A 24 16.15 -23.17 3.38
CA GLY A 24 15.55 -24.04 2.35
C GLY A 24 14.05 -23.82 2.10
N CYS A 25 13.47 -22.71 2.54
CA CYS A 25 12.04 -22.41 2.38
C CYS A 25 11.83 -21.34 1.30
N SER A 26 10.70 -21.46 0.60
CA SER A 26 10.27 -20.66 -0.53
C SER A 26 10.19 -19.14 -0.24
N ASP A 27 10.09 -18.38 -1.32
CA ASP A 27 9.75 -16.94 -1.41
C ASP A 27 8.60 -16.49 -0.47
N ASP A 28 7.77 -17.44 -0.04
CA ASP A 28 6.62 -17.27 0.85
C ASP A 28 6.99 -16.64 2.19
N GLY A 29 8.13 -16.99 2.80
CA GLY A 29 8.52 -16.45 4.12
C GLY A 29 8.91 -14.96 4.10
N LEU A 30 9.42 -14.47 2.96
CA LEU A 30 9.67 -13.04 2.77
C LEU A 30 8.35 -12.28 2.58
N CYS A 31 7.40 -12.87 1.83
CA CYS A 31 6.07 -12.31 1.65
C CYS A 31 5.34 -12.16 2.99
N GLU A 32 5.33 -13.21 3.81
CA GLU A 32 4.74 -13.17 5.16
C GLU A 32 5.35 -12.07 6.03
N THR A 33 6.68 -11.90 5.95
CA THR A 33 7.38 -10.83 6.68
C THR A 33 6.94 -9.45 6.21
N ILE A 34 6.84 -9.24 4.89
CA ILE A 34 6.34 -7.99 4.31
C ILE A 34 4.90 -7.72 4.75
N GLU A 35 4.02 -8.73 4.73
CA GLU A 35 2.63 -8.59 5.18
C GLU A 35 2.54 -8.17 6.64
N LEU A 36 3.31 -8.82 7.51
CA LEU A 36 3.34 -8.48 8.94
C LEU A 36 3.83 -7.06 9.19
N LEU A 37 4.83 -6.59 8.41
CA LEU A 37 5.31 -5.20 8.48
C LEU A 37 4.21 -4.22 8.03
N LEU A 38 3.56 -4.49 6.90
CA LEU A 38 2.47 -3.64 6.38
C LEU A 38 1.27 -3.59 7.35
N LEU A 39 0.90 -4.71 7.97
CA LEU A 39 -0.10 -4.76 9.03
C LEU A 39 0.33 -3.91 10.23
N GLY A 40 1.61 -3.96 10.59
CA GLY A 40 2.20 -3.11 11.62
C GLY A 40 1.99 -1.63 11.37
N CYS A 41 2.14 -1.18 10.12
CA CYS A 41 1.93 0.21 9.72
C CYS A 41 0.49 0.70 9.91
N ILE A 42 -0.50 -0.19 9.90
CA ILE A 42 -1.92 0.20 9.95
C ILE A 42 -2.60 -0.13 11.27
N THR A 43 -1.95 -0.87 12.16
CA THR A 43 -2.64 -1.43 13.33
C THR A 43 -3.19 -0.33 14.25
N SER A 44 -2.47 0.78 14.42
CA SER A 44 -2.89 1.93 15.23
C SER A 44 -4.07 2.71 14.64
N ARG A 45 -4.29 2.59 13.33
CA ARG A 45 -5.32 3.33 12.55
C ARG A 45 -6.43 2.43 12.00
N TRP A 46 -6.42 1.14 12.33
CA TRP A 46 -7.35 0.14 11.79
C TRP A 46 -8.81 0.56 11.91
N THR A 47 -9.23 1.05 13.08
CA THR A 47 -10.60 1.54 13.30
C THR A 47 -10.94 2.72 12.38
N SER A 48 -10.07 3.73 12.31
CA SER A 48 -10.29 4.89 11.45
C SER A 48 -10.34 4.53 9.96
N LEU A 49 -9.58 3.51 9.54
CA LEU A 49 -9.60 3.01 8.17
C LEU A 49 -10.91 2.32 7.81
N ILE A 50 -11.49 1.55 8.75
CA ILE A 50 -12.81 0.93 8.56
C ILE A 50 -13.89 2.02 8.47
N GLU A 51 -13.87 3.00 9.38
CA GLU A 51 -14.81 4.12 9.37
C GLU A 51 -14.73 4.91 8.05
N GLN A 52 -13.50 5.13 7.56
CA GLN A 52 -13.26 5.75 6.26
C GLN A 52 -13.87 4.92 5.13
N LEU A 53 -13.60 3.62 5.07
CA LEU A 53 -14.13 2.73 4.02
C LEU A 53 -15.66 2.70 4.00
N VAL A 54 -16.30 2.71 5.18
CA VAL A 54 -17.76 2.71 5.31
C VAL A 54 -18.38 4.06 4.91
N SER A 55 -17.63 5.16 5.01
CA SER A 55 -18.14 6.52 4.74
C SER A 55 -17.84 7.04 3.32
N VAL A 56 -16.94 6.39 2.57
CA VAL A 56 -16.66 6.76 1.18
C VAL A 56 -17.85 6.46 0.28
N SER A 57 -18.40 7.50 -0.35
CA SER A 57 -19.30 7.36 -1.49
C SER A 57 -18.48 7.22 -2.77
N TYR A 58 -18.64 6.10 -3.47
CA TYR A 58 -17.86 5.80 -4.66
C TYR A 58 -18.47 6.48 -5.90
N ASP A 59 -17.73 7.41 -6.49
CA ASP A 59 -18.02 7.88 -7.86
C ASP A 59 -17.48 6.86 -8.86
N CYS A 60 -18.30 6.49 -9.85
CA CYS A 60 -17.90 5.59 -10.94
C CYS A 60 -16.96 6.30 -11.92
N LYS A 61 -15.70 6.52 -11.50
CA LYS A 61 -14.62 6.94 -12.40
C LYS A 61 -14.02 5.73 -13.11
N ASN A 62 -13.63 5.91 -14.36
CA ASN A 62 -12.87 4.88 -15.06
C ASN A 62 -11.42 4.79 -14.51
N ILE A 63 -10.72 3.69 -14.78
CA ILE A 63 -9.38 3.46 -14.21
C ILE A 63 -8.36 4.53 -14.65
N LEU A 64 -8.47 5.09 -15.86
CA LEU A 64 -7.56 6.12 -16.33
C LEU A 64 -7.72 7.43 -15.53
N GLU A 65 -8.96 7.79 -15.19
CA GLU A 65 -9.24 8.93 -14.31
C GLU A 65 -8.73 8.68 -12.89
N GLN A 66 -8.94 7.48 -12.35
CA GLN A 66 -8.42 7.08 -11.03
C GLN A 66 -6.89 7.16 -11.00
N TYR A 67 -6.23 6.61 -12.02
CA TYR A 67 -4.78 6.64 -12.17
C TYR A 67 -4.23 8.08 -12.20
N HIS A 68 -4.87 8.96 -12.98
CA HIS A 68 -4.47 10.36 -13.05
C HIS A 68 -4.58 11.06 -11.69
N ASP A 69 -5.68 10.83 -10.96
CA ASP A 69 -5.87 11.37 -9.62
C ASP A 69 -4.82 10.84 -8.62
N VAL A 70 -4.46 9.55 -8.70
CA VAL A 70 -3.39 8.96 -7.90
C VAL A 70 -2.04 9.58 -8.24
N CYS A 71 -1.71 9.80 -9.51
CA CYS A 71 -0.48 10.48 -9.92
C CYS A 71 -0.42 11.93 -9.42
N ASN A 72 -1.56 12.62 -9.35
CA ASN A 72 -1.63 13.98 -8.83
C ASN A 72 -1.23 14.08 -7.35
N LEU A 73 -1.31 12.99 -6.58
CA LEU A 73 -0.81 12.95 -5.20
C LEU A 73 0.70 13.22 -5.10
N LEU A 74 1.48 12.93 -6.15
CA LEU A 74 2.92 13.22 -6.19
C LEU A 74 3.20 14.73 -6.35
N TYR A 75 2.30 15.44 -7.02
CA TYR A 75 2.41 16.87 -7.30
C TYR A 75 1.71 17.72 -6.23
N GLY A 76 0.66 17.18 -5.62
CA GLY A 76 -0.03 17.75 -4.47
C GLY A 76 0.84 17.65 -3.23
N ARG A 77 1.61 18.69 -2.94
CA ARG A 77 2.34 18.83 -1.67
C ARG A 77 1.31 18.84 -0.53
N SER A 78 1.02 17.68 0.06
CA SER A 78 0.15 17.59 1.24
C SER A 78 0.82 18.35 2.39
N THR A 79 0.21 19.47 2.76
CA THR A 79 0.58 20.33 3.89
C THR A 79 -0.09 19.88 5.19
N ALA A 80 -0.79 18.73 5.18
CA ALA A 80 -1.42 18.22 6.39
C ALA A 80 -0.32 17.91 7.43
N PRO A 81 -0.45 18.40 8.68
CA PRO A 81 0.42 17.96 9.75
C PRO A 81 0.08 16.50 10.02
N ILE A 82 0.88 15.64 9.39
CA ILE A 82 0.90 14.21 9.63
C ILE A 82 1.45 14.07 11.04
N SER A 83 0.63 13.61 11.97
CA SER A 83 1.13 13.05 13.22
C SER A 83 1.94 11.83 12.83
N LYS A 84 3.24 12.03 12.55
CA LYS A 84 4.16 10.93 12.33
C LYS A 84 4.14 10.12 13.62
N GLN A 85 3.40 9.01 13.64
CA GLN A 85 3.66 8.01 14.66
C GLN A 85 5.04 7.47 14.34
N GLU A 86 6.00 7.77 15.22
CA GLU A 86 7.40 7.38 15.06
C GLU A 86 7.53 5.87 14.75
N ALA A 87 6.67 5.05 15.36
CA ALA A 87 6.57 3.63 15.10
C ALA A 87 6.22 3.27 13.64
N GLU A 88 5.25 3.96 13.00
CA GLU A 88 4.93 3.73 11.58
C GLU A 88 6.13 4.10 10.69
N SER A 89 6.84 5.19 11.03
CA SER A 89 8.03 5.63 10.30
C SER A 89 9.17 4.60 10.38
N ASP A 90 9.40 4.01 11.56
CA ASP A 90 10.44 3.00 11.77
C ASP A 90 10.16 1.71 10.99
N ILE A 91 8.89 1.28 10.94
CA ILE A 91 8.48 0.09 10.18
C ILE A 91 8.66 0.34 8.68
N LEU A 92 8.24 1.50 8.17
CA LEU A 92 8.40 1.87 6.77
C LEU A 92 9.86 1.99 6.36
N GLU A 93 10.73 2.50 7.23
CA GLU A 93 12.18 2.55 7.00
C GLU A 93 12.76 1.13 6.88
N TYR A 94 12.43 0.25 7.83
CA TYR A 94 12.88 -1.14 7.79
C TYR A 94 12.36 -1.87 6.54
N LEU A 95 11.07 -1.71 6.23
CA LEU A 95 10.45 -2.29 5.03
C LEU A 95 11.12 -1.78 3.75
N SER A 96 11.47 -0.49 3.68
CA SER A 96 12.18 0.08 2.53
C SER A 96 13.56 -0.54 2.35
N GLY A 97 14.28 -0.78 3.45
CA GLY A 97 15.57 -1.49 3.44
C GLY A 97 15.44 -2.96 3.05
N LEU A 98 14.40 -3.63 3.55
CA LEU A 98 14.09 -5.03 3.24
C LEU A 98 13.73 -5.22 1.76
N LEU A 99 12.89 -4.32 1.22
CA LEU A 99 12.48 -4.37 -0.18
C LEU A 99 13.64 -4.02 -1.10
N GLY A 100 14.47 -3.02 -0.80
CA GLY A 100 15.65 -2.70 -1.61
C GLY A 100 15.36 -2.67 -3.12
N SER A 101 15.99 -3.56 -3.90
CA SER A 101 15.74 -3.76 -5.33
C SER A 101 14.61 -4.74 -5.67
N GLN A 102 13.97 -5.35 -4.68
CA GLN A 102 12.93 -6.37 -4.77
C GLN A 102 11.51 -5.81 -4.59
N LEU A 103 11.24 -4.61 -5.12
CA LEU A 103 9.89 -4.01 -5.08
C LEU A 103 8.81 -4.90 -5.73
N HIS A 104 9.21 -5.78 -6.65
CA HIS A 104 8.33 -6.79 -7.25
C HIS A 104 7.65 -7.69 -6.19
N GLN A 105 8.21 -7.83 -4.99
CA GLN A 105 7.60 -8.59 -3.90
C GLN A 105 6.28 -7.98 -3.42
N LEU A 106 6.09 -6.66 -3.55
CA LEU A 106 4.80 -6.01 -3.27
C LEU A 106 3.69 -6.45 -4.23
N TRP A 107 4.03 -7.04 -5.38
CA TRP A 107 3.06 -7.60 -6.32
C TRP A 107 2.46 -8.93 -5.85
N LYS A 108 3.11 -9.61 -4.90
CA LYS A 108 2.55 -10.82 -4.29
C LYS A 108 1.63 -10.51 -3.11
N ILE A 109 1.69 -9.28 -2.61
CA ILE A 109 0.88 -8.81 -1.49
C ILE A 109 -0.44 -8.26 -2.01
N SER A 110 -1.49 -8.44 -1.19
CA SER A 110 -2.81 -7.84 -1.43
C SER A 110 -2.70 -6.34 -1.80
N PRO A 111 -3.24 -5.92 -2.96
CA PRO A 111 -3.25 -4.51 -3.38
C PRO A 111 -3.83 -3.57 -2.32
N SER A 112 -4.88 -4.03 -1.62
CA SER A 112 -5.54 -3.26 -0.56
C SER A 112 -4.61 -2.98 0.62
N LEU A 113 -3.86 -3.99 1.08
CA LEU A 113 -2.93 -3.90 2.19
C LEU A 113 -1.77 -2.94 1.85
N VAL A 114 -1.19 -3.08 0.65
CA VAL A 114 -0.11 -2.21 0.18
C VAL A 114 -0.58 -0.75 0.12
N ALA A 115 -1.75 -0.49 -0.47
CA ALA A 115 -2.31 0.84 -0.61
C ALA A 115 -2.61 1.50 0.75
N VAL A 116 -3.19 0.77 1.70
CA VAL A 116 -3.53 1.36 3.00
C VAL A 116 -2.32 1.55 3.91
N ALA A 117 -1.30 0.70 3.80
CA ALA A 117 -0.13 0.70 4.68
C ALA A 117 0.99 1.64 4.23
N ILE A 118 1.13 1.91 2.92
CA ILE A 118 2.19 2.75 2.39
C ILE A 118 1.65 4.17 2.18
N PRO A 119 1.99 5.14 3.06
CA PRO A 119 1.42 6.48 2.96
C PRO A 119 2.03 7.27 1.80
N SER A 120 1.23 8.14 1.18
CA SER A 120 1.59 8.91 -0.03
C SER A 120 2.82 9.80 0.11
N TRP A 121 3.17 10.22 1.33
CA TRP A 121 4.37 11.02 1.60
C TRP A 121 5.66 10.18 1.65
N SER A 122 5.56 8.85 1.79
CA SER A 122 6.73 7.99 1.96
C SER A 122 7.53 7.87 0.64
N PRO A 123 8.86 7.71 0.71
CA PRO A 123 9.65 7.36 -0.47
C PRO A 123 9.20 6.05 -1.12
N LEU A 124 8.77 5.08 -0.29
CA LEU A 124 8.29 3.79 -0.76
C LEU A 124 7.04 3.91 -1.64
N PHE A 125 6.12 4.82 -1.32
CA PHE A 125 4.98 5.13 -2.17
C PHE A 125 5.39 5.57 -3.57
N ARG A 126 6.39 6.45 -3.68
CA ARG A 126 6.89 6.94 -4.97
C ARG A 126 7.48 5.82 -5.80
N LEU A 127 8.24 4.93 -5.17
CA LEU A 127 8.83 3.75 -5.82
C LEU A 127 7.73 2.80 -6.31
N TYR A 128 6.75 2.51 -5.46
CA TYR A 128 5.62 1.64 -5.81
C TYR A 128 4.78 2.20 -6.96
N LEU A 129 4.46 3.50 -6.92
CA LEU A 129 3.72 4.17 -7.98
C LEU A 129 4.53 4.25 -9.29
N SER A 130 5.85 4.36 -9.21
CA SER A 130 6.71 4.32 -10.41
C SER A 130 6.65 2.96 -11.09
N GLU A 131 6.62 1.87 -10.33
CA GLU A 131 6.44 0.52 -10.88
C GLU A 131 5.05 0.38 -11.55
N ILE A 132 3.99 0.83 -10.89
CA ILE A 132 2.64 0.88 -11.49
C ILE A 132 2.65 1.69 -12.79
N GLN A 133 3.33 2.83 -12.83
CA GLN A 133 3.45 3.66 -14.03
C GLN A 133 4.20 2.94 -15.17
N ILE A 134 5.25 2.18 -14.85
CA ILE A 134 5.99 1.38 -15.84
C ILE A 134 5.04 0.33 -16.44
N GLN A 135 4.32 -0.43 -15.60
CA GLN A 135 3.37 -1.44 -16.06
C GLN A 135 2.22 -0.82 -16.87
N PHE A 136 1.67 0.30 -16.40
CA PHE A 136 0.59 1.03 -17.08
C PHE A 136 1.00 1.58 -18.45
N ARG A 137 2.26 2.00 -18.62
CA ARG A 137 2.78 2.51 -19.91
C ARG A 137 3.32 1.42 -20.83
N GLY A 138 3.79 0.31 -20.27
CA GLY A 138 4.56 -0.72 -20.96
C GLY A 138 3.75 -1.60 -21.89
N GLU A 139 2.52 -1.99 -21.53
CA GLU A 139 1.81 -3.07 -22.25
C GLU A 139 0.29 -2.88 -22.44
N PHE A 140 -0.33 -1.82 -21.92
CA PHE A 140 -1.81 -1.74 -21.87
C PHE A 140 -2.38 -0.50 -22.56
N SER A 141 -2.43 -0.54 -23.90
CA SER A 141 -3.05 0.51 -24.74
C SER A 141 -4.58 0.59 -24.60
N THR A 142 -5.22 -0.42 -24.00
CA THR A 142 -6.67 -0.44 -23.76
C THR A 142 -6.97 -1.19 -22.47
N MET A 143 -6.81 -0.52 -21.33
CA MET A 143 -7.27 -1.04 -20.04
C MET A 143 -8.80 -1.17 -20.04
N ARG A 144 -9.30 -2.33 -20.47
CA ARG A 144 -10.71 -2.71 -20.31
C ARG A 144 -10.78 -3.53 -19.03
N CYS A 145 -11.55 -3.07 -18.04
CA CYS A 145 -12.00 -3.98 -16.98
C CYS A 145 -12.63 -5.19 -17.69
N CYS A 146 -12.06 -6.37 -17.52
CA CYS A 146 -12.68 -7.58 -18.03
C CYS A 146 -13.93 -7.90 -17.20
N ASP A 147 -14.89 -8.61 -17.81
CA ASP A 147 -15.99 -9.26 -17.10
C ASP A 147 -15.51 -10.61 -16.50
N CYS A 148 -14.47 -10.60 -15.68
CA CYS A 148 -13.74 -11.79 -15.22
C CYS A 148 -14.50 -12.70 -14.22
N ALA A 149 -15.83 -12.64 -14.17
CA ALA A 149 -16.62 -13.56 -13.34
C ALA A 149 -16.49 -15.04 -13.75
N HIS A 150 -15.92 -15.35 -14.92
CA HIS A 150 -16.06 -16.67 -15.56
C HIS A 150 -14.78 -17.35 -16.07
N ASP A 151 -13.58 -16.77 -15.99
CA ASP A 151 -12.40 -17.42 -16.59
C ASP A 151 -11.10 -17.27 -15.76
N MET A 152 -10.57 -18.41 -15.30
CA MET A 152 -9.31 -18.55 -14.54
C MET A 152 -8.08 -18.39 -15.45
N LYS A 153 -7.89 -17.22 -16.05
CA LYS A 153 -6.62 -16.85 -16.71
C LYS A 153 -5.89 -15.81 -15.87
N GLU A 154 -4.56 -15.77 -16.00
CA GLU A 154 -3.72 -14.73 -15.37
C GLU A 154 -4.10 -13.37 -15.97
N HIS A 155 -4.79 -12.53 -15.19
CA HIS A 155 -5.27 -11.23 -15.64
C HIS A 155 -4.40 -10.10 -15.05
N ASN A 156 -3.19 -9.93 -15.56
CA ASN A 156 -2.28 -8.85 -15.15
C ASN A 156 -2.96 -7.46 -15.25
N ASP A 157 -3.84 -7.28 -16.24
CA ASP A 157 -4.69 -6.10 -16.41
C ASP A 157 -5.60 -5.81 -15.21
N CYS A 158 -6.16 -6.87 -14.60
CA CYS A 158 -7.08 -6.76 -13.47
C CYS A 158 -6.35 -6.47 -12.18
N GLU A 159 -5.18 -7.08 -12.01
CA GLU A 159 -4.35 -6.83 -10.85
C GLU A 159 -3.84 -5.38 -10.86
N LEU A 160 -3.45 -4.86 -12.02
CA LEU A 160 -3.08 -3.46 -12.18
C LEU A 160 -4.28 -2.52 -11.92
N ALA A 161 -5.46 -2.87 -12.44
CA ALA A 161 -6.70 -2.12 -12.19
C ALA A 161 -7.03 -2.05 -10.70
N GLU A 162 -6.96 -3.19 -10.02
CA GLU A 162 -7.23 -3.30 -8.59
C GLU A 162 -6.23 -2.49 -7.77
N ARG A 163 -4.94 -2.52 -8.11
CA ARG A 163 -3.90 -1.71 -7.46
C ARG A 163 -4.16 -0.21 -7.60
N ILE A 164 -4.49 0.25 -8.81
CA ILE A 164 -4.84 1.66 -9.05
C ILE A 164 -6.11 2.03 -8.26
N TRP A 165 -7.11 1.16 -8.28
CA TRP A 165 -8.36 1.36 -7.56
C TRP A 165 -8.14 1.45 -6.04
N CYS A 166 -7.39 0.52 -5.44
CA CYS A 166 -7.07 0.57 -4.02
C CYS A 166 -6.35 1.87 -3.65
N LEU A 167 -5.35 2.29 -4.44
CA LEU A 167 -4.66 3.56 -4.21
C LEU A 167 -5.61 4.76 -4.29
N TYR A 168 -6.52 4.75 -5.27
CA TYR A 168 -7.53 5.79 -5.42
C TYR A 168 -8.46 5.87 -4.19
N ILE A 169 -8.98 4.73 -3.71
CA ILE A 169 -9.86 4.69 -2.53
C ILE A 169 -9.14 5.21 -1.29
N PHE A 170 -7.95 4.68 -0.99
CA PHE A 170 -7.29 5.00 0.27
C PHE A 170 -6.63 6.37 0.29
N HIS A 171 -6.12 6.86 -0.85
CA HIS A 171 -5.36 8.12 -0.88
C HIS A 171 -6.10 9.29 -1.52
N VAL A 172 -7.04 9.07 -2.44
CA VAL A 172 -7.81 10.16 -3.06
C VAL A 172 -9.14 10.34 -2.32
N CYS A 173 -9.99 9.31 -2.30
CA CYS A 173 -11.29 9.40 -1.61
C CYS A 173 -11.12 9.54 -0.09
N GLY A 174 -10.19 8.78 0.49
CA GLY A 174 -9.90 8.75 1.91
C GLY A 174 -9.39 10.05 2.52
N SER A 175 -8.65 10.84 1.75
CA SER A 175 -8.00 12.07 2.22
C SER A 175 -9.00 13.16 2.62
N HIS A 176 -10.26 13.09 2.16
CA HIS A 176 -11.29 14.09 2.45
C HIS A 176 -11.88 13.99 3.86
N LEU A 177 -11.73 12.86 4.55
CA LEU A 177 -12.33 12.64 5.87
C LEU A 177 -11.41 13.08 7.03
N ILE A 178 -10.08 12.99 6.85
CA ILE A 178 -9.09 13.45 7.84
C ILE A 178 -9.09 14.98 7.99
N ALA A 179 -9.53 15.71 6.96
CA ALA A 179 -9.69 17.16 7.02
C ALA A 179 -10.92 17.60 7.83
N ARG A 180 -12.00 16.81 7.82
CA ARG A 180 -13.26 17.17 8.50
C ARG A 180 -13.28 16.91 10.01
N SER A 181 -12.42 16.02 10.52
CA SER A 181 -12.35 15.74 11.96
C SER A 181 -11.55 16.78 12.76
N ARG A 182 -11.01 17.83 12.10
CA ARG A 182 -10.21 18.88 12.74
C ARG A 182 -10.91 20.24 12.86
N ASP A 183 -12.06 20.40 12.21
CA ASP A 183 -12.86 21.64 12.26
C ASP A 183 -14.04 21.55 13.27
N GLY A 184 -14.04 20.53 14.13
CA GLY A 184 -15.16 20.18 15.01
C GLY A 184 -14.80 19.98 16.48
N ASP A 185 -13.78 20.67 16.98
CA ASP A 185 -13.47 20.84 18.41
C ASP A 185 -13.44 22.33 18.80
#